data_AF-A0A925TJM2-F1
#
_entry.id   AF-A0A925TJM2-F1
#
_cell.length_a   1.000
_cell.length_b   1.000
_cell.length_c   1.000
_cell.angle_alpha   90.00
_cell.angle_beta   90.00
_cell.angle_gamma   90.00
#
_symmetry.space_group_name_H-M   'P 1'
#
loop_
_entity.id
_entity.type
_entity.pdbx_description
1 polymer ?
#
loop_
_entity_poly.entity_id
_entity_poly.type
_entity_poly.pdbx_seq_one_letter_code
_entity_poly.pdbx_strand_id
1 'polypeptide(L)'
;MGWITDFFRFAWSLLYWNARKSVYRLRGTRGRCPCHHPSDSGRAWETACTAITHWNNPARFQRVCPLLQQNASGAWRCTADRADVRPFWGRAAVFYGSVLLVVYLTATLGAFVFLRSVGYGVTYPGVLWPPAWKKLHGIRGEYFLQKYQDASKAGDMQSALMALSTAYSLDPQNYAAGRQLALVWQITQPLYSNQIYRRLIQDHPDQAAVTAQVWFRALLARGDFEGVEVLASDRILHSPENSGPWINAFLFANRRTSGTTIRASLVADPSLPPSARWLLTLADDLAKLTAPSEIRERLLAAATNAPDGLSFYHVCRELITRGVPQEALESMDRRAGLLGQRDIIPLRLNALAALGWSSTLQNEV
;
A
#
# COMPACT_ATOMS: atom_id res chain seq x y z
N MET A 1 14.59 -53.32 -12.94
CA MET A 1 14.44 -52.75 -11.57
C MET A 1 15.76 -52.27 -10.91
N GLY A 2 16.95 -52.41 -11.52
CA GLY A 2 18.24 -52.13 -10.83
C GLY A 2 18.78 -50.68 -10.89
N TRP A 3 18.23 -49.79 -11.72
CA TRP A 3 18.79 -48.43 -11.89
C TRP A 3 18.25 -47.42 -10.86
N ILE A 4 16.96 -47.47 -10.55
CA ILE A 4 16.31 -46.59 -9.57
C ILE A 4 16.83 -46.86 -8.15
N THR A 5 16.98 -48.14 -7.80
CA THR A 5 17.56 -48.57 -6.52
C THR A 5 19.01 -48.13 -6.38
N ASP A 6 19.82 -48.22 -7.44
CA ASP A 6 21.19 -47.72 -7.45
C ASP A 6 21.27 -46.18 -7.35
N PHE A 7 20.27 -45.44 -7.87
CA PHE A 7 20.20 -43.98 -7.74
C PHE A 7 19.96 -43.54 -6.28
N PHE A 8 18.97 -44.13 -5.59
CA PHE A 8 18.73 -43.83 -4.18
C PHE A 8 19.90 -44.28 -3.29
N ARG A 9 20.50 -45.44 -3.60
CA ARG A 9 21.72 -45.91 -2.94
C ARG A 9 22.88 -44.96 -3.14
N PHE A 10 23.04 -44.37 -4.32
CA PHE A 10 24.06 -43.36 -4.60
C PHE A 10 23.86 -42.09 -3.76
N ALA A 11 22.66 -41.53 -3.77
CA ALA A 11 22.33 -40.36 -2.96
C ALA A 11 22.59 -40.62 -1.47
N TRP A 12 22.06 -41.71 -0.93
CA TRP A 12 22.28 -42.09 0.47
C TRP A 12 23.77 -42.33 0.79
N SER A 13 24.49 -43.01 -0.10
CA SER A 13 25.92 -43.30 0.07
C SER A 13 26.79 -42.05 0.10
N LEU A 14 26.45 -41.02 -0.69
CA LEU A 14 27.14 -39.73 -0.64
C LEU A 14 27.01 -39.07 0.74
N LEU A 15 25.85 -39.13 1.39
CA LEU A 15 25.69 -38.55 2.73
C LEU A 15 26.30 -39.45 3.81
N TYR A 16 25.92 -40.73 3.83
CA TYR A 16 26.30 -41.69 4.85
C TYR A 16 27.82 -41.86 4.96
N TRP A 17 28.50 -42.11 3.85
CA TRP A 17 29.94 -42.37 3.88
C TRP A 17 30.75 -41.10 4.14
N ASN A 18 30.32 -39.94 3.62
CA ASN A 18 31.00 -38.68 3.93
C ASN A 18 30.81 -38.28 5.39
N ALA A 19 29.64 -38.48 5.98
CA ALA A 19 29.41 -38.26 7.41
C ALA A 19 30.27 -39.19 8.27
N ARG A 20 30.26 -40.51 7.98
CA ARG A 20 31.10 -41.50 8.70
C ARG A 20 32.59 -41.19 8.61
N LYS A 21 33.10 -40.82 7.43
CA LYS A 21 34.51 -40.42 7.24
C LYS A 21 34.85 -39.10 7.93
N SER A 22 33.91 -38.16 7.97
CA SER A 22 34.09 -36.89 8.72
C SER A 22 34.22 -37.16 10.22
N VAL A 23 33.32 -37.97 10.79
CA VAL A 23 33.41 -38.39 12.20
C VAL A 23 34.71 -39.14 12.49
N TYR A 24 35.14 -40.01 11.58
CA TYR A 24 36.40 -40.72 11.69
C TYR A 24 37.62 -39.79 11.74
N ARG A 25 37.65 -38.75 10.88
CA ARG A 25 38.70 -37.73 10.87
C ARG A 25 38.65 -36.84 12.11
N LEU A 26 37.46 -36.45 12.57
CA LEU A 26 37.26 -35.67 13.80
C LEU A 26 37.76 -36.42 15.05
N ARG A 27 37.69 -37.75 15.06
CA ARG A 27 38.26 -38.61 16.12
C ARG A 27 39.77 -38.83 16.00
N GLY A 28 40.47 -38.09 15.12
CA GLY A 28 41.91 -38.21 14.91
C GLY A 28 42.32 -39.60 14.41
N THR A 29 41.53 -40.19 13.49
CA THR A 29 41.74 -41.52 12.89
C THR A 29 41.84 -42.70 13.89
N ARG A 30 41.46 -42.47 15.16
CA ARG A 30 41.37 -43.48 16.21
C ARG A 30 40.24 -44.46 15.94
N GLY A 31 40.51 -45.75 16.17
CA GLY A 31 39.55 -46.83 15.93
C GLY A 31 39.37 -47.19 14.45
N ARG A 32 38.52 -48.17 14.17
CA ARG A 32 38.42 -48.77 12.83
C ARG A 32 37.95 -47.80 11.75
N CYS A 33 38.61 -47.81 10.60
CA CYS A 33 38.16 -47.03 9.43
C CYS A 33 36.77 -47.52 8.98
N PRO A 34 35.79 -46.61 8.81
CA PRO A 34 34.40 -47.00 8.60
C PRO A 34 34.16 -47.78 7.29
N CYS A 35 34.99 -47.57 6.27
CA CYS A 35 34.81 -48.16 4.94
C CYS A 35 35.79 -49.29 4.59
N HIS A 36 36.72 -49.65 5.49
CA HIS A 36 37.67 -50.75 5.30
C HIS A 36 37.13 -52.06 5.91
N HIS A 37 37.51 -53.19 5.30
CA HIS A 37 37.24 -54.51 5.84
C HIS A 37 37.94 -54.71 7.20
N PRO A 38 37.29 -55.32 8.22
CA PRO A 38 37.86 -55.40 9.57
C PRO A 38 39.14 -56.21 9.67
N SER A 39 39.29 -57.22 8.82
CA SER A 39 40.40 -58.18 8.86
C SER A 39 41.63 -57.73 8.08
N ASP A 40 41.56 -56.57 7.40
CA ASP A 40 42.59 -56.15 6.47
C ASP A 40 43.61 -55.22 7.14
N SER A 41 44.83 -55.18 6.59
CA SER A 41 45.97 -54.43 7.12
C SER A 41 45.74 -52.92 7.26
N GLY A 42 44.75 -52.37 6.55
CA GLY A 42 44.49 -50.94 6.49
C GLY A 42 45.44 -50.18 5.56
N ARG A 43 46.33 -50.91 4.85
CA ARG A 43 47.27 -50.36 3.86
C ARG A 43 46.61 -50.15 2.50
N ALA A 44 47.07 -49.14 1.78
CA ALA A 44 46.73 -48.86 0.40
C ALA A 44 46.96 -50.10 -0.49
N TRP A 45 46.06 -50.32 -1.45
CA TRP A 45 46.05 -51.43 -2.41
C TRP A 45 45.90 -52.85 -1.83
N GLU A 46 46.08 -53.05 -0.53
CA GLU A 46 45.84 -54.32 0.16
C GLU A 46 44.40 -54.41 0.69
N THR A 47 43.86 -53.29 1.17
CA THR A 47 42.58 -53.28 1.91
C THR A 47 41.36 -53.24 1.00
N ALA A 48 40.44 -54.18 1.19
CA ALA A 48 39.13 -54.20 0.57
C ALA A 48 38.21 -53.12 1.18
N CYS A 49 37.35 -52.56 0.33
CA CYS A 49 36.34 -51.60 0.77
C CYS A 49 35.03 -52.31 1.07
N THR A 50 34.57 -52.30 2.32
CA THR A 50 33.27 -52.91 2.71
C THR A 50 32.08 -52.20 2.10
N ALA A 51 32.23 -50.93 1.75
CA ALA A 51 31.14 -50.14 1.19
C ALA A 51 30.66 -50.64 -0.18
N ILE A 52 31.49 -51.40 -0.92
CA ILE A 52 31.17 -51.88 -2.27
C ILE A 52 30.27 -53.12 -2.27
N THR A 53 30.18 -53.87 -1.16
CA THR A 53 29.40 -55.11 -1.07
C THR A 53 27.90 -54.89 -1.26
N HIS A 54 27.43 -53.66 -1.00
CA HIS A 54 26.04 -53.26 -1.16
C HIS A 54 25.71 -52.74 -2.58
N TRP A 55 26.66 -52.80 -3.52
CA TRP A 55 26.53 -52.28 -4.88
C TRP A 55 26.54 -53.40 -5.92
N ASN A 56 25.59 -53.36 -6.85
CA ASN A 56 25.52 -54.33 -7.95
C ASN A 56 26.69 -54.19 -8.94
N ASN A 57 27.24 -52.98 -9.07
CA ASN A 57 28.43 -52.71 -9.86
C ASN A 57 29.39 -51.83 -9.04
N PRO A 58 30.53 -52.37 -8.57
CA PRO A 58 31.50 -51.62 -7.76
C PRO A 58 32.06 -50.36 -8.44
N ALA A 59 32.12 -50.34 -9.78
CA ALA A 59 32.57 -49.15 -10.52
C ALA A 59 31.66 -47.93 -10.29
N ARG A 60 30.35 -48.15 -10.02
CA ARG A 60 29.43 -47.05 -9.71
C ARG A 60 29.75 -46.40 -8.37
N PHE A 61 30.30 -47.16 -7.41
CA PHE A 61 30.72 -46.62 -6.12
C PHE A 61 31.91 -45.66 -6.24
N GLN A 62 32.71 -45.74 -7.32
CA GLN A 62 33.78 -44.76 -7.57
C GLN A 62 33.27 -43.32 -7.68
N ARG A 63 32.00 -43.15 -8.07
CA ARG A 63 31.34 -41.83 -8.08
C ARG A 63 31.20 -41.25 -6.66
N VAL A 64 30.97 -42.12 -5.67
CA VAL A 64 30.90 -41.79 -4.23
C VAL A 64 32.31 -41.65 -3.63
N CYS A 65 33.22 -42.58 -3.95
CA CYS A 65 34.56 -42.63 -3.40
C CYS A 65 35.62 -42.86 -4.51
N PRO A 66 36.35 -41.82 -4.95
CA PRO A 66 37.35 -41.96 -6.01
C PRO A 66 38.60 -42.76 -5.62
N LEU A 67 38.78 -43.07 -4.33
CA LEU A 67 39.88 -43.90 -3.81
C LEU A 67 39.68 -45.40 -4.08
N LEU A 68 38.55 -45.80 -4.66
CA LEU A 68 38.32 -47.19 -5.03
C LEU A 68 38.87 -47.43 -6.44
N GLN A 69 39.84 -48.32 -6.60
CA GLN A 69 40.40 -48.70 -7.91
C GLN A 69 40.59 -50.23 -8.00
N GLN A 70 40.70 -50.74 -9.23
CA GLN A 70 41.07 -52.14 -9.46
C GLN A 70 42.59 -52.27 -9.46
N ASN A 71 43.10 -53.28 -8.75
CA ASN A 71 44.51 -53.63 -8.79
C ASN A 71 44.83 -54.48 -10.05
N ALA A 72 46.11 -54.85 -10.23
CA ALA A 72 46.55 -55.67 -11.37
C ALA A 72 45.86 -57.05 -11.47
N SER A 73 45.31 -57.57 -10.36
CA SER A 73 44.56 -58.83 -10.34
C SER A 73 43.05 -58.66 -10.56
N GLY A 74 42.58 -57.44 -10.86
CA GLY A 74 41.16 -57.12 -11.08
C GLY A 74 40.33 -56.98 -9.81
N ALA A 75 40.94 -57.09 -8.62
CA ALA A 75 40.26 -56.92 -7.34
C ALA A 75 40.11 -55.43 -6.97
N TRP A 76 38.93 -55.06 -6.47
CA TRP A 76 38.62 -53.70 -6.03
C TRP A 76 39.24 -53.41 -4.65
N ARG A 77 40.18 -52.46 -4.60
CA ARG A 77 40.94 -52.10 -3.39
C ARG A 77 40.89 -50.59 -3.14
N CYS A 78 41.09 -50.20 -1.88
CA CYS A 78 41.25 -48.79 -1.51
C CYS A 78 42.69 -48.36 -1.84
N THR A 79 42.87 -47.27 -2.59
CA THR A 79 44.20 -46.76 -2.96
C THR A 79 44.86 -45.93 -1.86
N ALA A 80 44.18 -45.70 -0.74
CA ALA A 80 44.65 -44.87 0.36
C ALA A 80 44.85 -45.70 1.63
N ASP A 81 45.88 -45.35 2.38
CA ASP A 81 46.06 -45.86 3.74
C ASP A 81 44.92 -45.39 4.64
N ARG A 82 44.71 -46.12 5.73
CA ARG A 82 43.71 -45.77 6.75
C ARG A 82 43.83 -44.32 7.24
N ALA A 83 45.04 -43.77 7.35
CA ALA A 83 45.28 -42.40 7.78
C ALA A 83 44.78 -41.34 6.77
N ASP A 84 44.79 -41.69 5.47
CA ASP A 84 44.52 -40.79 4.36
C ASP A 84 43.06 -40.84 3.87
N VAL A 85 42.23 -41.68 4.48
CA VAL A 85 40.80 -41.74 4.18
C VAL A 85 40.14 -40.41 4.55
N ARG A 86 39.67 -39.68 3.54
CA ARG A 86 39.01 -38.37 3.66
C ARG A 86 37.57 -38.37 3.10
N PRO A 87 36.69 -37.50 3.61
CA PRO A 87 35.39 -37.27 3.01
C PRO A 87 35.52 -36.48 1.69
N PHE A 88 34.55 -36.64 0.81
CA PHE A 88 34.41 -36.02 -0.51
C PHE A 88 33.14 -35.16 -0.58
N TRP A 89 32.98 -34.22 0.36
CA TRP A 89 31.81 -33.33 0.42
C TRP A 89 31.62 -32.50 -0.84
N GLY A 90 32.68 -32.14 -1.56
CA GLY A 90 32.57 -31.41 -2.83
C GLY A 90 31.73 -32.15 -3.87
N ARG A 91 31.84 -33.49 -3.97
CA ARG A 91 31.01 -34.29 -4.90
C ARG A 91 29.56 -34.36 -4.45
N ALA A 92 29.32 -34.49 -3.15
CA ALA A 92 27.98 -34.43 -2.59
C ALA A 92 27.35 -33.06 -2.85
N ALA A 93 28.08 -31.97 -2.61
CA ALA A 93 27.63 -30.61 -2.86
C ALA A 93 27.29 -30.37 -4.34
N VAL A 94 28.13 -30.84 -5.27
CA VAL A 94 27.85 -30.76 -6.72
C VAL A 94 26.59 -31.55 -7.07
N PHE A 95 26.46 -32.80 -6.60
CA PHE A 95 25.28 -33.61 -6.90
C PHE A 95 24.00 -32.99 -6.35
N TYR A 96 23.94 -32.71 -5.05
CA TYR A 96 22.75 -32.13 -4.43
C TYR A 96 22.46 -30.71 -4.93
N GLY A 97 23.49 -29.89 -5.15
CA GLY A 97 23.36 -28.56 -5.75
C GLY A 97 22.79 -28.62 -7.17
N SER A 98 23.26 -29.55 -8.00
CA SER A 98 22.74 -29.73 -9.36
C SER A 98 21.29 -30.21 -9.37
N VAL A 99 20.94 -31.18 -8.52
CA VAL A 99 19.55 -31.68 -8.39
C VAL A 99 18.64 -30.56 -7.90
N LEU A 100 19.05 -29.83 -6.86
CA LEU A 100 18.30 -28.68 -6.35
C LEU A 100 18.09 -27.62 -7.43
N LEU A 101 19.14 -27.29 -8.18
CA LEU A 101 19.07 -26.32 -9.28
C LEU A 101 18.10 -26.77 -10.37
N VAL A 102 18.17 -28.03 -10.81
CA VAL A 102 17.26 -28.57 -11.84
C VAL A 102 15.81 -28.55 -11.37
N VAL A 103 15.55 -28.99 -10.13
CA VAL A 103 14.19 -28.96 -9.54
C VAL A 103 13.68 -27.53 -9.46
N TYR A 104 14.51 -26.60 -9.00
CA TYR A 104 14.17 -25.18 -8.88
C TYR A 104 13.86 -24.53 -10.25
N LEU A 105 14.70 -24.77 -11.25
CA LEU A 105 14.50 -24.26 -12.61
C LEU A 105 13.23 -24.84 -13.24
N THR A 106 12.97 -26.13 -13.02
CA THR A 106 11.76 -26.80 -13.53
C THR A 106 10.51 -26.23 -12.88
N ALA A 107 10.54 -26.03 -11.55
CA ALA A 107 9.42 -25.46 -10.80
C ALA A 107 9.13 -24.01 -11.21
N THR A 108 10.16 -23.17 -11.33
CA THR A 108 10.00 -21.77 -11.74
C THR A 108 9.55 -21.63 -13.19
N LEU A 109 10.01 -22.51 -14.08
CA LEU A 109 9.53 -22.58 -15.46
C LEU A 109 8.06 -23.00 -15.54
N GLY A 110 7.67 -24.04 -14.80
CA GLY A 110 6.27 -24.47 -14.72
C GLY A 110 5.36 -23.37 -14.18
N ALA A 111 5.77 -22.68 -13.11
CA ALA A 111 5.05 -21.54 -12.56
C ALA A 111 4.94 -20.39 -13.57
N PHE A 112 6.01 -20.08 -14.31
CA PHE A 112 5.99 -19.05 -15.34
C PHE A 112 5.00 -19.37 -16.46
N VAL A 113 5.04 -20.58 -17.01
CA VAL A 113 4.10 -21.03 -18.06
C VAL A 113 2.67 -20.96 -17.55
N PHE A 114 2.40 -21.44 -16.34
CA PHE A 114 1.08 -21.38 -15.72
C PHE A 114 0.58 -19.93 -15.58
N LEU A 115 1.37 -19.03 -14.98
CA LEU A 115 1.00 -17.63 -14.79
C LEU A 115 0.77 -16.91 -16.13
N ARG A 116 1.59 -17.19 -17.14
CA ARG A 116 1.44 -16.62 -18.48
C ARG A 116 0.18 -17.14 -19.18
N SER A 117 -0.17 -18.42 -18.99
CA SER A 117 -1.38 -19.02 -19.57
C SER A 117 -2.68 -18.43 -19.02
N VAL A 118 -2.68 -17.99 -17.75
CA VAL A 118 -3.80 -17.25 -17.13
C VAL A 118 -3.93 -15.82 -17.69
N GLY A 119 -2.88 -15.31 -18.34
CA GLY A 119 -2.87 -13.95 -18.91
C GLY A 119 -2.09 -12.93 -18.09
N TYR A 120 -1.40 -13.31 -17.01
CA TYR A 120 -0.57 -12.38 -16.26
C TYR A 120 0.63 -11.91 -17.10
N GLY A 121 0.94 -10.61 -17.03
CA GLY A 121 2.08 -9.96 -17.68
C GLY A 121 3.44 -10.25 -17.01
N VAL A 122 3.67 -11.48 -16.56
CA VAL A 122 4.90 -11.84 -15.84
C VAL A 122 6.07 -12.07 -16.79
N THR A 123 7.28 -11.72 -16.36
CA THR A 123 8.54 -12.05 -17.04
C THR A 123 9.21 -13.24 -16.36
N TYR A 124 9.96 -14.07 -17.12
CA TYR A 124 10.64 -15.23 -16.54
C TYR A 124 11.61 -14.86 -15.41
N PRO A 125 12.44 -13.80 -15.53
CA PRO A 125 13.28 -13.36 -14.41
C PRO A 125 12.48 -12.96 -13.17
N GLY A 126 11.27 -12.41 -13.33
CA GLY A 126 10.38 -12.04 -12.24
C GLY A 126 9.84 -13.25 -11.46
N VAL A 127 9.69 -14.41 -12.12
CA VAL A 127 9.27 -15.67 -11.47
C VAL A 127 10.49 -16.43 -10.93
N LEU A 128 11.60 -16.41 -11.66
CA LEU A 128 12.83 -17.07 -11.27
C LEU A 128 13.44 -16.46 -10.01
N TRP A 129 13.34 -15.15 -9.78
CA TRP A 129 14.07 -14.48 -8.69
C TRP A 129 13.17 -14.15 -7.48
N PRO A 130 13.38 -14.76 -6.28
CA PRO A 130 12.49 -14.57 -5.14
C PRO A 130 12.32 -13.13 -4.67
N PRO A 131 13.38 -12.29 -4.62
CA PRO A 131 13.22 -10.87 -4.30
C PRO A 131 12.30 -10.09 -5.27
N ALA A 132 12.14 -10.54 -6.51
CA ALA A 132 11.23 -9.91 -7.48
C ALA A 132 9.75 -10.28 -7.25
N TRP A 133 9.44 -11.29 -6.44
CA TRP A 133 8.07 -11.76 -6.22
C TRP A 133 7.16 -10.71 -5.59
N LYS A 134 7.71 -9.72 -4.88
CA LYS A 134 6.96 -8.57 -4.37
C LYS A 134 6.20 -7.82 -5.48
N LYS A 135 6.74 -7.80 -6.70
CA LYS A 135 6.13 -7.14 -7.87
C LYS A 135 4.97 -7.95 -8.47
N LEU A 136 4.85 -9.25 -8.15
CA LEU A 136 3.77 -10.09 -8.68
C LEU A 136 2.39 -9.63 -8.19
N HIS A 137 2.31 -9.01 -7.01
CA HIS A 137 1.06 -8.44 -6.50
C HIS A 137 0.54 -7.32 -7.40
N GLY A 138 1.40 -6.37 -7.79
CA GLY A 138 1.07 -5.31 -8.74
C GLY A 138 0.64 -5.85 -10.11
N ILE A 139 1.39 -6.81 -10.67
CA ILE A 139 1.06 -7.43 -11.97
C ILE A 139 -0.31 -8.13 -11.93
N ARG A 140 -0.63 -8.80 -10.82
CA ARG A 140 -1.96 -9.40 -10.64
C ARG A 140 -3.04 -8.32 -10.50
N GLY A 141 -2.75 -7.23 -9.78
CA GLY A 141 -3.63 -6.06 -9.68
C GLY A 141 -3.97 -5.47 -11.05
N GLU A 142 -2.97 -5.27 -11.91
CA GLU A 142 -3.14 -4.78 -13.29
C GLU A 142 -4.04 -5.71 -14.12
N TYR A 143 -3.86 -7.03 -14.02
CA TYR A 143 -4.72 -8.00 -14.70
C TYR A 143 -6.20 -7.85 -14.28
N PHE A 144 -6.47 -7.71 -12.98
CA PHE A 144 -7.84 -7.49 -12.51
C PHE A 144 -8.39 -6.12 -12.89
N LEU A 145 -7.53 -5.09 -13.02
CA LEU A 145 -7.95 -3.80 -13.52
C LEU A 145 -8.35 -3.87 -15.01
N GLN A 146 -7.62 -4.63 -15.82
CA GLN A 146 -8.02 -4.90 -17.21
C GLN A 146 -9.35 -5.66 -17.25
N LYS A 147 -9.52 -6.69 -16.41
CA LYS A 147 -10.78 -7.42 -16.29
C LYS A 147 -11.95 -6.53 -15.87
N TYR A 148 -11.71 -5.54 -14.99
CA TYR A 148 -12.68 -4.50 -14.65
C TYR A 148 -13.10 -3.69 -15.88
N GLN A 149 -12.13 -3.23 -16.68
CA GLN A 149 -12.41 -2.44 -17.87
C GLN A 149 -13.21 -3.24 -18.90
N ASP A 150 -12.87 -4.51 -19.11
CA ASP A 150 -13.55 -5.38 -20.05
C ASP A 150 -14.98 -5.71 -19.59
N ALA A 151 -15.17 -6.05 -18.32
CA ALA A 151 -16.50 -6.30 -17.74
C ALA A 151 -17.37 -5.03 -17.75
N SER A 152 -16.79 -3.87 -17.46
CA SER A 152 -17.49 -2.58 -17.50
C SER A 152 -17.95 -2.23 -18.92
N LYS A 153 -17.13 -2.53 -19.95
CA LYS A 153 -17.52 -2.35 -21.37
C LYS A 153 -18.62 -3.31 -21.80
N ALA A 154 -18.62 -4.52 -21.25
CA ALA A 154 -19.66 -5.53 -21.49
C ALA A 154 -20.97 -5.24 -20.74
N GLY A 155 -21.01 -4.24 -19.85
CA GLY A 155 -22.17 -3.91 -19.03
C GLY A 155 -22.37 -4.82 -17.81
N ASP A 156 -21.44 -5.75 -17.54
CA ASP A 156 -21.48 -6.62 -16.37
C ASP A 156 -20.86 -5.92 -15.15
N MET A 157 -21.69 -5.09 -14.50
CA MET A 157 -21.27 -4.29 -13.35
C MET A 157 -20.88 -5.14 -12.13
N GLN A 158 -21.46 -6.34 -11.97
CA GLN A 158 -21.14 -7.22 -10.84
C GLN A 158 -19.72 -7.77 -10.99
N SER A 159 -19.38 -8.31 -12.17
CA SER A 159 -18.02 -8.78 -12.46
C SER A 159 -17.01 -7.65 -12.45
N ALA A 160 -17.39 -6.47 -12.97
CA ALA A 160 -16.55 -5.28 -12.93
C ALA A 160 -16.20 -4.89 -11.49
N LEU A 161 -17.20 -4.80 -10.61
CA LEU A 161 -16.98 -4.44 -9.19
C LEU A 161 -16.14 -5.46 -8.44
N MET A 162 -16.37 -6.75 -8.67
CA MET A 162 -15.55 -7.81 -8.08
C MET A 162 -14.09 -7.74 -8.56
N ALA A 163 -13.88 -7.47 -9.85
CA ALA A 163 -12.54 -7.32 -10.40
C ALA A 163 -11.84 -6.09 -9.82
N LEU A 164 -12.53 -4.94 -9.71
CA LEU A 164 -11.95 -3.71 -9.17
C LEU A 164 -11.58 -3.82 -7.68
N SER A 165 -12.45 -4.43 -6.86
CA SER A 165 -12.14 -4.67 -5.46
C SER A 165 -10.97 -5.63 -5.28
N THR A 166 -10.90 -6.68 -6.12
CA THR A 166 -9.77 -7.60 -6.13
C THR A 166 -8.48 -6.89 -6.55
N ALA A 167 -8.53 -6.04 -7.58
CA ALA A 167 -7.37 -5.26 -8.03
C ALA A 167 -6.81 -4.38 -6.89
N TYR A 168 -7.66 -3.64 -6.19
CA TYR A 168 -7.24 -2.77 -5.09
C TYR A 168 -6.74 -3.54 -3.86
N SER A 169 -7.33 -4.69 -3.54
CA SER A 169 -6.82 -5.54 -2.43
C SER A 169 -5.44 -6.15 -2.73
N LEU A 170 -5.13 -6.42 -4.00
CA LEU A 170 -3.83 -6.91 -4.44
C LEU A 170 -2.78 -5.80 -4.51
N ASP A 171 -3.17 -4.59 -4.92
CA ASP A 171 -2.30 -3.43 -4.98
C ASP A 171 -2.98 -2.18 -4.39
N PRO A 172 -2.93 -2.00 -3.05
CA PRO A 172 -3.52 -0.84 -2.40
C PRO A 172 -2.85 0.50 -2.74
N GLN A 173 -1.65 0.48 -3.31
CA GLN A 173 -0.89 1.68 -3.72
C GLN A 173 -1.31 2.17 -5.11
N ASN A 174 -2.17 1.44 -5.81
CA ASN A 174 -2.69 1.88 -7.09
C ASN A 174 -3.77 2.95 -6.90
N TYR A 175 -3.36 4.21 -7.00
CA TYR A 175 -4.25 5.37 -6.86
C TYR A 175 -5.49 5.29 -7.75
N ALA A 176 -5.32 4.93 -9.03
CA ALA A 176 -6.42 4.93 -9.99
C ALA A 176 -7.48 3.88 -9.63
N ALA A 177 -7.04 2.68 -9.24
CA ALA A 177 -7.94 1.63 -8.78
C ALA A 177 -8.66 2.04 -7.48
N GLY A 178 -7.92 2.56 -6.50
CA GLY A 178 -8.50 3.01 -5.23
C GLY A 178 -9.50 4.15 -5.41
N ARG A 179 -9.20 5.16 -6.24
CA ARG A 179 -10.10 6.29 -6.51
C ARG A 179 -11.38 5.81 -7.19
N GLN A 180 -11.27 4.97 -8.21
CA GLN A 180 -12.44 4.45 -8.91
C GLN A 180 -13.31 3.61 -7.99
N LEU A 181 -12.68 2.79 -7.14
CA LEU A 181 -13.38 1.94 -6.20
C LEU A 181 -14.11 2.77 -5.13
N ALA A 182 -13.47 3.81 -4.59
CA ALA A 182 -14.09 4.74 -3.66
C ALA A 182 -15.32 5.44 -4.27
N LEU A 183 -15.25 5.83 -5.54
CA LEU A 183 -16.39 6.42 -6.26
C LEU A 183 -17.55 5.45 -6.37
N VAL A 184 -17.32 4.20 -6.77
CA VAL A 184 -18.42 3.24 -6.94
C VAL A 184 -19.04 2.87 -5.60
N TRP A 185 -18.24 2.70 -4.54
CA TRP A 185 -18.74 2.39 -3.21
C TRP A 185 -19.36 3.57 -2.47
N GLN A 186 -19.30 4.78 -3.01
CA GLN A 186 -19.84 5.95 -2.35
C GLN A 186 -21.32 5.81 -1.99
N ILE A 187 -22.10 5.15 -2.86
CA ILE A 187 -23.56 4.97 -2.69
C ILE A 187 -23.86 3.75 -1.81
N THR A 188 -23.20 2.62 -2.08
CA THR A 188 -23.55 1.33 -1.47
C THR A 188 -22.81 1.06 -0.15
N GLN A 189 -21.60 1.58 0.02
CA GLN A 189 -20.75 1.38 1.20
C GLN A 189 -20.04 2.69 1.59
N PRO A 190 -20.79 3.70 2.08
CA PRO A 190 -20.28 5.06 2.24
C PRO A 190 -19.11 5.16 3.23
N LEU A 191 -19.14 4.40 4.33
CA LEU A 191 -18.07 4.37 5.32
C LEU A 191 -16.77 3.80 4.75
N TYR A 192 -16.86 2.75 3.94
CA TYR A 192 -15.68 2.13 3.34
C TYR A 192 -15.09 3.02 2.24
N SER A 193 -15.94 3.66 1.44
CA SER A 193 -15.53 4.72 0.50
C SER A 193 -14.76 5.84 1.22
N ASN A 194 -15.27 6.33 2.36
CA ASN A 194 -14.61 7.36 3.17
C ASN A 194 -13.22 6.90 3.66
N GLN A 195 -13.08 5.64 4.08
CA GLN A 195 -11.78 5.08 4.50
C GLN A 195 -10.78 5.02 3.34
N ILE A 196 -11.23 4.65 2.15
CA ILE A 196 -10.37 4.61 0.95
C ILE A 196 -9.92 6.02 0.58
N TYR A 197 -10.81 7.01 0.55
CA TYR A 197 -10.42 8.39 0.29
C TYR A 197 -9.39 8.91 1.30
N ARG A 198 -9.58 8.63 2.59
CA ARG A 198 -8.61 8.98 3.64
C ARG A 198 -7.25 8.34 3.37
N ARG A 199 -7.23 7.05 3.02
CA ARG A 199 -5.99 6.33 2.69
C ARG A 199 -5.32 6.92 1.45
N LEU A 200 -6.07 7.21 0.39
CA LEU A 200 -5.53 7.80 -0.84
C LEU A 200 -4.88 9.16 -0.59
N ILE A 201 -5.46 9.97 0.29
CA ILE A 201 -4.88 11.27 0.69
C ILE A 201 -3.56 11.08 1.46
N GLN A 202 -3.45 10.04 2.28
CA GLN A 202 -2.26 9.74 3.08
C GLN A 202 -1.15 9.11 2.24
N ASP A 203 -1.49 8.14 1.39
CA ASP A 203 -0.54 7.37 0.60
C ASP A 203 -0.07 8.13 -0.67
N HIS A 204 -0.86 9.08 -1.17
CA HIS A 204 -0.58 9.87 -2.37
C HIS A 204 -0.71 11.39 -2.11
N PRO A 205 0.25 12.01 -1.38
CA PRO A 205 0.17 13.42 -0.99
C PRO A 205 0.15 14.38 -2.19
N ASP A 206 0.79 14.00 -3.31
CA ASP A 206 0.79 14.67 -4.60
C ASP A 206 -0.63 14.81 -5.21
N GLN A 207 -1.52 13.86 -4.90
CA GLN A 207 -2.89 13.83 -5.42
C GLN A 207 -3.93 14.15 -4.35
N ALA A 208 -3.49 14.54 -3.15
CA ALA A 208 -4.35 14.77 -2.00
C ALA A 208 -5.38 15.88 -2.24
N ALA A 209 -5.00 16.99 -2.89
CA ALA A 209 -5.90 18.11 -3.16
C ALA A 209 -7.06 17.71 -4.10
N VAL A 210 -6.75 17.01 -5.20
CA VAL A 210 -7.74 16.51 -6.16
C VAL A 210 -8.66 15.48 -5.51
N THR A 211 -8.07 14.56 -4.73
CA THR A 211 -8.81 13.52 -4.01
C THR A 211 -9.76 14.12 -2.98
N ALA A 212 -9.31 15.11 -2.21
CA ALA A 212 -10.13 15.82 -1.24
C ALA A 212 -11.31 16.55 -1.92
N GLN A 213 -11.11 17.19 -3.08
CA GLN A 213 -12.21 17.84 -3.81
C GLN A 213 -13.27 16.85 -4.29
N VAL A 214 -12.85 15.69 -4.80
CA VAL A 214 -13.78 14.62 -5.22
C VAL A 214 -14.53 14.07 -4.00
N TRP A 215 -13.82 13.80 -2.91
CA TRP A 215 -14.41 13.31 -1.68
C TRP A 215 -15.38 14.34 -1.05
N PHE A 216 -15.04 15.62 -1.09
CA PHE A 216 -15.91 16.70 -0.62
C PHE A 216 -17.23 16.73 -1.38
N ARG A 217 -17.21 16.69 -2.72
CA ARG A 217 -18.43 16.62 -3.54
C ARG A 217 -19.23 15.36 -3.22
N ALA A 218 -18.54 14.25 -2.98
CA ALA A 218 -19.15 12.99 -2.62
C ALA A 218 -19.87 13.02 -1.25
N LEU A 219 -19.29 13.70 -0.27
CA LEU A 219 -19.89 13.93 1.04
C LEU A 219 -21.11 14.85 0.93
N LEU A 220 -20.99 15.96 0.19
CA LEU A 220 -22.11 16.88 -0.05
C LEU A 220 -23.30 16.21 -0.73
N ALA A 221 -23.05 15.39 -1.76
CA ALA A 221 -24.11 14.68 -2.48
C ALA A 221 -24.92 13.73 -1.59
N ARG A 222 -24.33 13.26 -0.49
CA ARG A 222 -24.97 12.37 0.49
C ARG A 222 -25.50 13.10 1.72
N GLY A 223 -25.25 14.40 1.84
CA GLY A 223 -25.58 15.17 3.06
C GLY A 223 -24.76 14.78 4.28
N ASP A 224 -23.58 14.17 4.10
CA ASP A 224 -22.68 13.78 5.20
C ASP A 224 -21.88 15.00 5.69
N PHE A 225 -22.55 15.86 6.45
CA PHE A 225 -21.95 17.12 6.93
C PHE A 225 -20.86 16.88 7.98
N GLU A 226 -20.99 15.86 8.83
CA GLU A 226 -19.93 15.49 9.79
C GLU A 226 -18.64 15.09 9.05
N GLY A 227 -18.76 14.28 7.99
CA GLY A 227 -17.61 13.94 7.15
C GLY A 227 -17.00 15.15 6.45
N VAL A 228 -17.81 16.15 6.05
CA VAL A 228 -17.31 17.42 5.51
C VAL A 228 -16.53 18.20 6.57
N GLU A 229 -17.00 18.27 7.82
CA GLU A 229 -16.28 18.94 8.90
C GLU A 229 -14.91 18.30 9.12
N VAL A 230 -14.85 16.97 9.21
CA VAL A 230 -13.61 16.23 9.42
C VAL A 230 -12.63 16.40 8.25
N LEU A 231 -13.12 16.33 7.02
CA LEU A 231 -12.27 16.54 5.85
C LEU A 231 -11.76 17.99 5.79
N ALA A 232 -12.64 18.96 5.99
CA ALA A 232 -12.28 20.37 5.94
C ALA A 232 -11.30 20.74 7.05
N SER A 233 -11.50 20.25 8.29
CA SER A 233 -10.58 20.49 9.40
C SER A 233 -9.18 19.97 9.08
N ASP A 234 -9.10 18.75 8.57
CA ASP A 234 -7.84 18.11 8.19
C ASP A 234 -7.12 18.90 7.06
N ARG A 235 -7.86 19.35 6.05
CA ARG A 235 -7.29 20.12 4.94
C ARG A 235 -6.85 21.53 5.31
N ILE A 236 -7.53 22.19 6.26
CA ILE A 236 -7.13 23.50 6.79
C ILE A 236 -5.74 23.41 7.44
N LEU A 237 -5.50 22.37 8.24
CA LEU A 237 -4.24 22.18 8.95
C LEU A 237 -3.09 21.76 8.02
N HIS A 238 -3.35 20.89 7.05
CA HIS A 238 -2.31 20.37 6.15
C HIS A 238 -2.01 21.27 4.95
N SER A 239 -2.88 22.24 4.62
CA SER A 239 -2.65 23.16 3.49
C SER A 239 -3.08 24.59 3.84
N PRO A 240 -2.34 25.28 4.73
CA PRO A 240 -2.67 26.63 5.21
C PRO A 240 -2.89 27.65 4.08
N GLU A 241 -2.06 27.59 3.04
CA GLU A 241 -2.08 28.49 1.88
C GLU A 241 -3.38 28.41 1.07
N ASN A 242 -4.03 27.23 1.07
CA ASN A 242 -5.27 26.97 0.35
C ASN A 242 -6.45 26.72 1.30
N SER A 243 -6.38 27.25 2.53
CA SER A 243 -7.37 27.01 3.57
C SER A 243 -8.73 27.67 3.31
N GLY A 244 -8.80 28.75 2.53
CA GLY A 244 -10.03 29.54 2.31
C GLY A 244 -11.27 28.74 1.87
N PRO A 245 -11.20 27.91 0.81
CA PRO A 245 -12.30 27.05 0.40
C PRO A 245 -12.69 26.01 1.47
N TRP A 246 -11.72 25.51 2.22
CA TRP A 246 -11.96 24.53 3.29
C TRP A 246 -12.58 25.17 4.54
N ILE A 247 -12.22 26.40 4.88
CA ILE A 247 -12.89 27.18 5.95
C ILE A 247 -14.35 27.41 5.58
N ASN A 248 -14.63 27.78 4.33
CA ASN A 248 -15.99 27.92 3.82
C ASN A 248 -16.78 26.61 3.95
N ALA A 249 -16.18 25.49 3.54
CA ALA A 249 -16.77 24.16 3.65
C ALA A 249 -17.05 23.76 5.11
N PHE A 250 -16.08 24.03 6.00
CA PHE A 250 -16.20 23.77 7.43
C PHE A 250 -17.34 24.56 8.06
N LEU A 251 -17.37 25.89 7.90
CA LEU A 251 -18.43 26.75 8.44
C LEU A 251 -19.82 26.40 7.87
N PHE A 252 -19.88 25.98 6.61
CA PHE A 252 -21.12 25.50 5.99
C PHE A 252 -21.64 24.20 6.63
N ALA A 253 -20.77 23.23 6.89
CA ALA A 253 -21.14 21.98 7.52
C ALA A 253 -21.46 22.15 9.01
N ASN A 254 -20.64 22.94 9.71
CA ASN A 254 -20.77 23.22 11.14
C ASN A 254 -22.09 23.89 11.53
N ARG A 255 -22.62 24.77 10.66
CA ARG A 255 -23.96 25.36 10.87
C ARG A 255 -25.09 24.32 10.86
N ARG A 256 -24.88 23.14 10.27
CA ARG A 256 -25.90 22.07 10.22
C ARG A 256 -25.71 21.03 11.32
N THR A 257 -24.47 20.69 11.64
CA THR A 257 -24.17 19.68 12.66
C THR A 257 -24.14 20.26 14.08
N SER A 258 -23.95 21.57 14.22
CA SER A 258 -23.67 22.25 15.51
C SER A 258 -22.44 21.64 16.22
N GLY A 259 -21.46 21.13 15.47
CA GLY A 259 -20.28 20.43 15.98
C GLY A 259 -19.33 21.36 16.75
N THR A 260 -19.52 21.51 18.06
CA THR A 260 -18.69 22.38 18.90
C THR A 260 -17.31 21.79 19.20
N THR A 261 -17.17 20.47 19.23
CA THR A 261 -15.94 19.76 19.60
C THR A 261 -14.83 19.94 18.56
N ILE A 262 -15.12 19.70 17.27
CA ILE A 262 -14.14 19.83 16.18
C ILE A 262 -13.70 21.30 16.06
N ARG A 263 -14.65 22.24 16.16
CA ARG A 263 -14.36 23.67 16.13
C ARG A 263 -13.44 24.09 17.28
N ALA A 264 -13.72 23.67 18.52
CA ALA A 264 -12.86 23.95 19.66
C ALA A 264 -11.45 23.36 19.50
N SER A 265 -11.35 22.14 18.95
CA SER A 265 -10.05 21.51 18.69
C SER A 265 -9.22 22.25 17.63
N LEU A 266 -9.86 22.76 16.57
CA LEU A 266 -9.20 23.55 15.53
C LEU A 266 -8.68 24.89 16.07
N VAL A 267 -9.50 25.59 16.86
CA VAL A 267 -9.12 26.90 17.44
C VAL A 267 -7.91 26.76 18.37
N ALA A 268 -7.82 25.65 19.11
CA ALA A 268 -6.69 25.36 19.99
C ALA A 268 -5.40 25.00 19.24
N ASP A 269 -5.46 24.66 17.94
CA ASP A 269 -4.30 24.26 17.17
C ASP A 269 -3.41 25.48 16.83
N PRO A 270 -2.10 25.46 17.17
CA PRO A 270 -1.19 26.57 16.89
C PRO A 270 -0.91 26.78 15.41
N SER A 271 -1.07 25.75 14.57
CA SER A 271 -0.81 25.80 13.12
C SER A 271 -1.92 26.46 12.31
N LEU A 272 -3.06 26.79 12.95
CA LEU A 272 -4.21 27.38 12.29
C LEU A 272 -3.90 28.80 11.76
N PRO A 273 -4.22 29.10 10.48
CA PRO A 273 -4.05 30.44 9.92
C PRO A 273 -4.80 31.52 10.74
N PRO A 274 -4.24 32.74 10.88
CA PRO A 274 -4.86 33.80 11.69
C PRO A 274 -6.29 34.15 11.27
N SER A 275 -6.58 34.20 9.95
CA SER A 275 -7.92 34.48 9.43
C SER A 275 -8.90 33.32 9.69
N ALA A 276 -8.44 32.08 9.60
CA ALA A 276 -9.22 30.90 9.98
C ALA A 276 -9.56 30.93 11.47
N ARG A 277 -8.57 31.22 12.33
CA ARG A 277 -8.78 31.36 13.77
C ARG A 277 -9.81 32.44 14.08
N TRP A 278 -9.65 33.61 13.47
CA TRP A 278 -10.59 34.73 13.63
C TRP A 278 -12.02 34.32 13.27
N LEU A 279 -12.22 33.68 12.11
CA LEU A 279 -13.54 33.23 11.67
C LEU A 279 -14.17 32.18 12.59
N LEU A 280 -13.38 31.21 13.05
CA LEU A 280 -13.87 30.18 13.96
C LEU A 280 -14.23 30.77 15.33
N THR A 281 -13.43 31.72 15.85
CA THR A 281 -13.76 32.44 17.10
C THR A 281 -15.03 33.28 16.97
N LEU A 282 -15.22 33.95 15.83
CA LEU A 282 -16.46 34.68 15.55
C LEU A 282 -17.65 33.71 15.51
N ALA A 283 -17.51 32.54 14.87
CA ALA A 283 -18.57 31.54 14.84
C ALA A 283 -18.90 30.99 16.24
N ASP A 284 -17.91 30.82 17.12
CA ASP A 284 -18.10 30.46 18.53
C ASP A 284 -18.84 31.55 19.31
N ASP A 285 -18.46 32.81 19.14
CA ASP A 285 -19.12 33.94 19.79
C ASP A 285 -20.60 34.01 19.37
N LEU A 286 -20.87 33.95 18.07
CA LEU A 286 -22.23 34.01 17.52
C LEU A 286 -23.10 32.82 17.94
N ALA A 287 -22.50 31.66 18.23
CA ALA A 287 -23.22 30.50 18.73
C ALA A 287 -23.61 30.63 20.22
N LYS A 288 -22.91 31.45 21.00
CA LYS A 288 -23.19 31.68 22.42
C LYS A 288 -24.22 32.80 22.65
N LEU A 289 -24.27 33.77 21.75
CA LEU A 289 -25.20 34.89 21.83
C LEU A 289 -26.62 34.43 21.45
N THR A 290 -27.60 34.84 22.24
CA THR A 290 -29.02 34.53 22.01
C THR A 290 -29.84 35.76 21.62
N ALA A 291 -29.44 36.95 22.07
CA ALA A 291 -30.12 38.19 21.78
C ALA A 291 -29.77 38.71 20.36
N PRO A 292 -30.77 38.99 19.49
CA PRO A 292 -30.51 39.50 18.14
C PRO A 292 -29.74 40.83 18.09
N SER A 293 -29.91 41.70 19.09
CA SER A 293 -29.19 42.97 19.20
C SER A 293 -27.70 42.76 19.46
N GLU A 294 -27.33 41.87 20.37
CA GLU A 294 -25.94 41.54 20.70
C GLU A 294 -25.23 40.88 19.51
N ILE A 295 -25.93 40.00 18.79
CA ILE A 295 -25.44 39.38 17.55
C ILE A 295 -25.16 40.46 16.50
N ARG A 296 -26.09 41.40 16.30
CA ARG A 296 -25.93 42.52 15.36
C ARG A 296 -24.72 43.37 15.72
N GLU A 297 -24.59 43.79 16.97
CA GLU A 297 -23.45 44.60 17.43
C GLU A 297 -22.11 43.87 17.24
N ARG A 298 -22.06 42.58 17.59
CA ARG A 298 -20.86 41.76 17.39
C ARG A 298 -20.48 41.65 15.92
N LEU A 299 -21.46 41.46 15.03
CA LEU A 299 -21.24 41.38 13.58
C LEU A 299 -20.79 42.72 12.98
N LEU A 300 -21.34 43.85 13.42
CA LEU A 300 -20.90 45.18 12.95
C LEU A 300 -19.48 45.51 13.41
N ALA A 301 -19.14 45.17 14.66
CA ALA A 301 -17.78 45.27 15.16
C ALA A 301 -16.82 44.35 14.37
N ALA A 302 -17.26 43.13 14.03
CA ALA A 302 -16.49 42.21 13.20
C ALA A 302 -16.33 42.71 11.76
N ALA A 303 -17.35 43.35 11.18
CA ALA A 303 -17.30 43.91 9.83
C ALA A 303 -16.26 45.03 9.71
N THR A 304 -16.09 45.82 10.77
CA THR A 304 -15.09 46.88 10.85
C THR A 304 -13.68 46.32 11.02
N ASN A 305 -13.53 45.26 11.82
CA ASN A 305 -12.24 44.68 12.21
C ASN A 305 -11.82 43.45 11.39
N ALA A 306 -12.56 43.08 10.33
CA ALA A 306 -12.23 41.90 9.55
C ALA A 306 -10.82 42.03 8.94
N PRO A 307 -9.93 41.03 9.14
CA PRO A 307 -8.51 41.12 8.77
C PRO A 307 -8.26 40.96 7.26
N ASP A 308 -9.12 40.24 6.55
CA ASP A 308 -8.99 39.98 5.12
C ASP A 308 -10.36 39.93 4.41
N GLY A 309 -10.33 39.88 3.07
CA GLY A 309 -11.53 39.83 2.24
C GLY A 309 -12.41 38.60 2.50
N LEU A 310 -11.80 37.44 2.78
CA LEU A 310 -12.54 36.22 3.11
C LEU A 310 -13.34 36.37 4.41
N SER A 311 -12.69 36.91 5.45
CA SER A 311 -13.30 37.15 6.75
C SER A 311 -14.44 38.16 6.63
N PHE A 312 -14.20 39.24 5.88
CA PHE A 312 -15.19 40.28 5.62
C PHE A 312 -16.40 39.73 4.83
N TYR A 313 -16.17 38.93 3.79
CA TYR A 313 -17.22 38.24 3.03
C TYR A 313 -18.14 37.42 3.94
N HIS A 314 -17.57 36.65 4.87
CA HIS A 314 -18.34 35.85 5.82
C HIS A 314 -19.19 36.71 6.76
N VAL A 315 -18.66 37.82 7.27
CA VAL A 315 -19.42 38.74 8.13
C VAL A 315 -20.60 39.34 7.38
N CYS A 316 -20.38 39.87 6.17
CA CYS A 316 -21.44 40.43 5.34
C CYS A 316 -22.54 39.39 5.06
N ARG A 317 -22.14 38.14 4.76
CA ARG A 317 -23.09 37.05 4.57
C ARG A 317 -23.91 36.75 5.83
N GLU A 318 -23.30 36.75 7.00
CA GLU A 318 -24.02 36.54 8.27
C GLU A 318 -24.97 37.71 8.58
N LEU A 319 -24.57 38.96 8.36
CA LEU A 319 -25.46 40.12 8.48
C LEU A 319 -26.72 39.98 7.61
N ILE A 320 -26.55 39.61 6.34
CA ILE A 320 -27.67 39.38 5.41
C ILE A 320 -28.56 38.21 5.90
N THR A 321 -27.96 37.08 6.28
CA THR A 321 -28.68 35.88 6.71
C THR A 321 -29.49 36.11 7.99
N ARG A 322 -29.02 37.01 8.86
CA ARG A 322 -29.67 37.37 10.13
C ARG A 322 -30.69 38.50 9.99
N GLY A 323 -31.01 38.94 8.77
CA GLY A 323 -32.03 39.95 8.51
C GLY A 323 -31.55 41.39 8.68
N VAL A 324 -30.24 41.63 8.58
CA VAL A 324 -29.62 42.96 8.69
C VAL A 324 -28.91 43.35 7.37
N PRO A 325 -29.60 43.29 6.21
CA PRO A 325 -28.97 43.46 4.90
C PRO A 325 -28.55 44.90 4.58
N GLN A 326 -29.20 45.92 5.15
CA GLN A 326 -28.89 47.33 4.89
C GLN A 326 -27.49 47.68 5.43
N GLU A 327 -27.19 47.27 6.67
CA GLU A 327 -25.88 47.50 7.27
C GLU A 327 -24.78 46.66 6.61
N ALA A 328 -25.14 45.51 6.01
CA ALA A 328 -24.23 44.76 5.16
C ALA A 328 -23.85 45.55 3.91
N LEU A 329 -24.82 46.18 3.22
CA LEU A 329 -24.56 47.07 2.07
C LEU A 329 -23.66 48.24 2.45
N GLU A 330 -23.99 48.95 3.54
CA GLU A 330 -23.17 50.06 4.01
C GLU A 330 -21.74 49.65 4.37
N SER A 331 -21.58 48.47 4.96
CA SER A 331 -20.26 47.92 5.27
C SER A 331 -19.48 47.60 3.99
N MET A 332 -20.15 47.01 2.99
CA MET A 332 -19.56 46.71 1.68
C MET A 332 -19.14 47.97 0.93
N ASP A 333 -19.95 49.04 0.96
CA ASP A 333 -19.59 50.31 0.31
C ASP A 333 -18.39 50.98 1.01
N ARG A 334 -18.35 50.95 2.35
CA ARG A 334 -17.24 51.49 3.14
C ARG A 334 -15.92 50.74 2.94
N ARG A 335 -15.97 49.44 2.67
CA ARG A 335 -14.78 48.57 2.51
C ARG A 335 -14.74 47.85 1.17
N ALA A 336 -15.24 48.48 0.11
CA ALA A 336 -15.38 47.87 -1.22
C ALA A 336 -14.03 47.32 -1.76
N GLY A 337 -12.91 47.96 -1.41
CA GLY A 337 -11.56 47.54 -1.83
C GLY A 337 -11.08 46.20 -1.27
N LEU A 338 -11.78 45.59 -0.32
CA LEU A 338 -11.41 44.27 0.24
C LEU A 338 -12.03 43.09 -0.49
N LEU A 339 -13.09 43.31 -1.26
CA LEU A 339 -13.78 42.26 -2.00
C LEU A 339 -13.53 42.43 -3.50
N GLY A 340 -13.22 41.33 -4.18
CA GLY A 340 -13.25 41.32 -5.65
C GLY A 340 -14.68 41.40 -6.17
N GLN A 341 -14.84 41.81 -7.44
CA GLN A 341 -16.17 41.87 -8.10
C GLN A 341 -16.94 40.55 -8.02
N ARG A 342 -16.22 39.42 -8.11
CA ARG A 342 -16.79 38.08 -8.00
C ARG A 342 -17.53 37.83 -6.68
N ASP A 343 -17.07 38.43 -5.58
CA ASP A 343 -17.60 38.18 -4.24
C ASP A 343 -18.60 39.27 -3.81
N ILE A 344 -18.36 40.53 -4.20
CA ILE A 344 -19.23 41.66 -3.83
C ILE A 344 -20.58 41.62 -4.56
N ILE A 345 -20.61 41.25 -5.84
CA ILE A 345 -21.84 41.25 -6.65
C ILE A 345 -22.88 40.27 -6.06
N PRO A 346 -22.55 38.98 -5.82
CA PRO A 346 -23.51 38.07 -5.19
C PRO A 346 -23.99 38.52 -3.81
N LEU A 347 -23.11 39.14 -3.00
CA LEU A 347 -23.51 39.66 -1.68
C LEU A 347 -24.48 40.84 -1.80
N ARG A 348 -24.23 41.79 -2.71
CA ARG A 348 -25.14 42.92 -2.97
C ARG A 348 -26.50 42.41 -3.44
N LEU A 349 -26.53 41.50 -4.43
CA LEU A 349 -27.76 40.91 -4.94
C LEU A 349 -28.55 40.20 -3.83
N ASN A 350 -27.87 39.43 -2.97
CA ASN A 350 -28.51 38.78 -1.83
C ASN A 350 -29.06 39.78 -0.79
N ALA A 351 -28.34 40.87 -0.53
CA ALA A 351 -28.78 41.92 0.38
C ALA A 351 -30.01 42.68 -0.17
N LEU A 352 -29.98 43.06 -1.45
CA LEU A 352 -31.10 43.72 -2.14
C LEU A 352 -32.34 42.81 -2.22
N ALA A 353 -32.13 41.51 -2.48
CA ALA A 353 -33.20 40.52 -2.45
C ALA A 353 -33.83 40.41 -1.05
N ALA A 354 -33.01 40.39 0.01
CA ALA A 354 -33.50 40.37 1.40
C ALA A 354 -34.25 41.65 1.80
N LEU A 355 -33.95 42.80 1.17
CA LEU A 355 -34.67 44.06 1.33
C LEU A 355 -35.98 44.14 0.50
N GLY A 356 -36.23 43.18 -0.38
CA GLY A 356 -37.41 43.18 -1.26
C GLY A 356 -37.34 44.20 -2.41
N TRP A 357 -36.15 44.70 -2.75
CA TRP A 357 -35.96 45.74 -3.78
C TRP A 357 -35.83 45.16 -5.18
N SER A 358 -36.91 44.55 -5.67
CA SER A 358 -36.97 43.88 -6.97
C SER A 358 -36.71 44.79 -8.18
N SER A 359 -37.01 46.10 -8.06
CA SER A 359 -36.76 47.08 -9.13
C SER A 359 -35.29 47.47 -9.28
N THR A 360 -34.52 47.50 -8.19
CA THR A 360 -33.08 47.81 -8.22
C THR A 360 -32.26 46.62 -8.70
N LEU A 361 -32.73 45.40 -8.42
CA LEU A 361 -32.15 44.14 -8.87
C LEU A 361 -32.04 44.00 -10.41
N GLN A 362 -32.95 44.63 -11.17
CA GLN A 362 -32.94 44.59 -12.64
C GLN A 362 -31.88 45.49 -13.28
N ASN A 363 -31.33 46.46 -12.54
CA ASN A 363 -30.35 47.42 -13.04
C ASN A 363 -28.90 47.08 -12.67
N GLU A 364 -28.67 46.15 -11.73
CA GLU A 364 -27.33 45.71 -11.31
C GLU A 364 -26.86 44.40 -11.99
N VAL A 365 -27.75 43.68 -12.69
CA VAL A 365 -27.42 42.53 -13.56
C VAL A 365 -27.15 43.04 -14.97
#